data_AF-A0A6P0SVP8-F1
#
_entry.id   AF-A0A6P0SVP8-F1
#
_cell.length_a   1.000
_cell.length_b   1.000
_cell.length_c   1.000
_cell.angle_alpha   90.00
_cell.angle_beta   90.00
_cell.angle_gamma   90.00
#
_symmetry.space_group_name_H-M   'P 1'
#
loop_
_entity.id
_entity.type
_entity.pdbx_description
1 polymer ?
#
loop_
_entity_poly.entity_id
_entity_poly.type
_entity_poly.pdbx_seq_one_letter_code
_entity_poly.pdbx_strand_id
1 'polypeptide(L)'
;MSYLESHPEAELANICFTANTGRKHFNHRLAVVVESRSQLQEQLANCSPEIIRAGNPQDKIGGIAFLFTGQGSQYLNMGRQLYDTQPTFRD
;
A
#
# COMPACT_ATOMS: atom_id res chain seq x y z
N MET A 1 -15.37 -6.53 -9.74
CA MET A 1 -15.24 -7.55 -8.68
C MET A 1 -15.01 -8.97 -9.18
N SER A 2 -15.27 -9.27 -10.46
CA SER A 2 -15.26 -10.66 -10.94
C SER A 2 -13.94 -11.43 -10.83
N TYR A 3 -12.76 -10.80 -10.94
CA TYR A 3 -11.48 -11.54 -10.83
C TYR A 3 -11.27 -12.12 -9.42
N LEU A 4 -11.52 -11.31 -8.39
CA LEU A 4 -11.45 -11.74 -6.98
C LEU A 4 -12.62 -12.64 -6.56
N GLU A 5 -13.53 -12.99 -7.45
CA GLU A 5 -14.59 -13.99 -7.18
C GLU A 5 -14.32 -15.27 -7.98
N SER A 6 -13.85 -15.14 -9.21
CA SER A 6 -13.57 -16.25 -10.12
C SER A 6 -12.27 -17.01 -9.85
N HIS A 7 -11.31 -16.40 -9.14
CA HIS A 7 -9.98 -17.00 -8.89
C HIS A 7 -9.67 -17.07 -7.38
N PRO A 8 -10.42 -17.82 -6.56
CA PRO A 8 -10.22 -17.91 -5.10
C PRO A 8 -8.83 -18.41 -4.70
N GLU A 9 -8.19 -19.20 -5.54
CA GLU A 9 -6.85 -19.77 -5.37
C GLU A 9 -5.72 -18.74 -5.53
N ALA A 10 -5.97 -17.60 -6.16
CA ALA A 10 -4.96 -16.59 -6.39
C ALA A 10 -4.54 -15.92 -5.06
N GLU A 11 -3.27 -16.10 -4.69
CA GLU A 11 -2.70 -15.50 -3.48
C GLU A 11 -2.68 -13.97 -3.56
N LEU A 12 -3.14 -13.32 -2.48
CA LEU A 12 -3.22 -11.87 -2.38
C LEU A 12 -1.85 -11.20 -2.60
N ALA A 13 -0.79 -11.78 -2.06
CA ALA A 13 0.58 -11.28 -2.24
C ALA A 13 0.99 -11.22 -3.72
N ASN A 14 0.70 -12.27 -4.49
CA ASN A 14 1.04 -12.35 -5.91
C ASN A 14 0.22 -11.37 -6.75
N ILE A 15 -1.07 -11.18 -6.41
CA ILE A 15 -1.93 -10.17 -7.04
C ILE A 15 -1.33 -8.77 -6.83
N CYS A 16 -1.02 -8.41 -5.58
CA CYS A 16 -0.45 -7.10 -5.24
C CYS A 16 0.92 -6.88 -5.91
N PHE A 17 1.81 -7.89 -5.86
CA PHE A 17 3.11 -7.82 -6.51
C PHE A 17 2.99 -7.56 -8.01
N THR A 18 2.12 -8.32 -8.69
CA THR A 18 1.91 -8.20 -10.14
C THR A 18 1.30 -6.84 -10.51
N ALA A 19 0.34 -6.35 -9.73
CA ALA A 19 -0.27 -5.05 -9.95
C ALA A 19 0.74 -3.90 -9.81
N ASN A 20 1.65 -3.99 -8.83
CA ASN A 20 2.60 -2.94 -8.53
C ASN A 20 3.81 -2.91 -9.47
N THR A 21 4.30 -4.08 -9.89
CA THR A 21 5.57 -4.22 -10.63
C THR A 21 5.36 -4.53 -12.11
N GLY A 22 4.29 -5.26 -12.46
CA GLY A 22 4.03 -5.78 -13.81
C GLY A 22 3.02 -4.97 -14.62
N ARG A 23 2.62 -3.78 -14.17
CA ARG A 23 1.64 -2.91 -14.83
C ARG A 23 2.15 -1.46 -14.92
N LYS A 24 1.64 -0.72 -15.91
CA LYS A 24 1.95 0.69 -16.07
C LYS A 24 1.22 1.53 -15.03
N HIS A 25 1.94 2.47 -14.43
CA HIS A 25 1.38 3.43 -13.46
C HIS A 25 0.79 4.65 -14.19
N PHE A 26 -0.53 4.79 -14.18
CA PHE A 26 -1.27 5.91 -14.78
C PHE A 26 -1.46 7.09 -13.81
N ASN A 27 -2.12 8.15 -14.26
CA ASN A 27 -2.26 9.41 -13.50
C ASN A 27 -3.31 9.33 -12.37
N HIS A 28 -4.34 8.50 -12.56
CA HIS A 28 -5.35 8.24 -11.53
C HIS A 28 -4.99 6.92 -10.84
N ARG A 29 -4.63 7.01 -9.57
CA ARG A 29 -4.13 5.89 -8.78
C ARG A 29 -5.00 5.68 -7.56
N LEU A 30 -5.29 4.42 -7.28
CA LEU A 30 -5.89 3.95 -6.04
C LEU A 30 -4.86 3.08 -5.33
N ALA A 31 -4.66 3.32 -4.05
CA ALA A 31 -3.88 2.45 -3.18
C ALA A 31 -4.76 2.07 -1.98
N VAL A 32 -4.75 0.79 -1.63
CA VAL A 32 -5.50 0.23 -0.49
C VAL A 32 -4.57 -0.63 0.34
N VAL A 33 -4.75 -0.61 1.66
CA VAL A 33 -4.00 -1.44 2.61
C VAL A 33 -4.97 -2.47 3.18
N VAL A 34 -4.64 -3.74 3.01
CA VAL A 34 -5.52 -4.87 3.34
C VAL A 34 -4.72 -6.05 3.87
N GLU A 35 -5.32 -6.80 4.78
CA GLU A 35 -4.76 -8.02 5.37
C GLU A 35 -5.45 -9.28 4.82
N SER A 36 -6.58 -9.12 4.12
CA SER A 36 -7.37 -10.22 3.59
C SER A 36 -8.05 -9.90 2.27
N ARG A 37 -8.45 -10.95 1.56
CA ARG A 37 -9.19 -10.85 0.30
C ARG A 37 -10.58 -10.24 0.48
N SER A 38 -11.28 -10.59 1.56
CA SER A 38 -12.60 -10.02 1.87
C SER A 38 -12.51 -8.51 2.10
N GLN A 39 -11.48 -8.07 2.83
CA GLN A 39 -11.22 -6.65 3.05
C GLN A 39 -10.89 -5.93 1.73
N LEU A 40 -10.11 -6.56 0.83
CA LEU A 40 -9.86 -6.02 -0.50
C LEU A 40 -11.15 -5.85 -1.31
N GLN A 41 -12.01 -6.86 -1.31
CA GLN A 41 -13.30 -6.79 -2.00
C GLN A 41 -14.16 -5.65 -1.45
N GLU A 42 -14.28 -5.56 -0.12
CA GLU A 42 -15.05 -4.50 0.54
C GLU A 42 -14.52 -3.10 0.18
N GLN A 43 -13.20 -2.87 0.28
CA GLN A 43 -12.58 -1.59 -0.04
C GLN A 43 -12.78 -1.21 -1.52
N LEU A 44 -12.72 -2.18 -2.43
CA LEU A 44 -12.98 -1.95 -3.85
C LEU A 44 -14.48 -1.69 -4.13
N ALA A 45 -15.39 -2.31 -3.37
CA ALA A 45 -16.83 -2.05 -3.47
C ALA A 45 -17.18 -0.62 -3.07
N ASN A 46 -16.55 -0.18 -1.99
CA ASN A 46 -16.77 1.13 -1.39
C ASN A 46 -15.86 2.21 -2.00
N CYS A 47 -15.16 1.91 -3.09
CA CYS A 47 -14.26 2.84 -3.73
C CYS A 47 -15.05 4.01 -4.35
N SER A 48 -14.85 5.20 -3.79
CA SER A 48 -15.40 6.44 -4.32
C SER A 48 -14.35 7.24 -5.10
N PRO A 49 -14.76 8.18 -5.98
CA PRO A 49 -13.81 9.06 -6.66
C PRO A 49 -12.91 9.88 -5.72
N GLU A 50 -13.34 10.11 -4.48
CA GLU A 50 -12.63 10.94 -3.48
C GLU A 50 -11.35 10.28 -2.94
N ILE A 51 -11.29 8.94 -2.95
CA ILE A 51 -10.10 8.20 -2.52
C ILE A 51 -9.10 7.98 -3.65
N ILE A 52 -9.49 8.27 -4.90
CA ILE A 52 -8.61 8.20 -6.07
C ILE A 52 -7.71 9.43 -6.08
N ARG A 53 -6.40 9.21 -6.06
CA ARG A 53 -5.43 10.29 -6.20
C ARG A 53 -5.14 10.53 -7.66
N ALA A 54 -5.43 11.74 -8.13
CA ALA A 54 -4.98 12.22 -9.43
C ALA A 54 -3.63 12.92 -9.26
N GLY A 55 -2.64 12.53 -10.07
CA GLY A 55 -1.36 13.21 -10.16
C GLY A 55 -0.85 13.18 -11.59
N ASN A 56 -0.31 14.29 -12.07
CA ASN A 56 0.34 14.31 -13.38
C ASN A 56 1.81 13.91 -13.20
N PRO A 57 2.33 12.89 -13.89
CA PRO A 57 3.74 12.51 -13.82
C PRO A 57 4.69 13.62 -14.32
N GLN A 58 4.18 14.64 -15.02
CA GLN A 58 4.94 15.83 -15.38
C GLN A 58 5.00 16.89 -14.27
N ASP A 59 4.16 16.78 -13.24
CA ASP A 59 4.29 17.63 -12.07
C ASP A 59 5.64 17.32 -11.42
N LYS A 60 6.44 18.35 -11.16
CA LYS A 60 7.68 18.18 -10.39
C LYS A 60 7.27 17.62 -9.03
N ILE A 61 7.57 16.34 -8.80
CA ILE A 61 7.48 15.74 -7.47
C ILE A 61 8.38 16.62 -6.60
N GLY A 62 7.78 17.31 -5.63
CA GLY A 62 8.53 18.11 -4.67
C GLY A 62 9.59 17.24 -3.99
N GLY A 63 10.71 17.84 -3.59
CA GLY A 63 11.73 17.12 -2.84
C GLY A 63 11.11 16.47 -1.60
N ILE A 64 11.51 15.24 -1.31
CA ILE A 64 11.08 14.52 -0.09
C ILE A 64 12.03 14.93 1.04
N ALA A 65 11.49 15.50 2.11
CA ALA A 65 12.23 15.82 3.33
C ALA A 65 11.96 14.77 4.41
N PHE A 66 13.01 14.24 5.04
CA PHE A 66 12.88 13.30 6.15
C PHE A 66 12.90 14.08 7.46
N LEU A 67 11.80 14.03 8.21
CA LEU A 67 11.69 14.66 9.52
C LEU A 67 11.88 13.59 10.61
N PHE A 68 12.94 13.74 11.40
CA PHE A 68 13.25 12.83 12.48
C PHE A 68 12.63 13.33 13.79
N THR A 69 11.87 12.47 14.47
CA THR A 69 11.24 12.80 15.75
C THR A 69 12.28 13.06 16.82
N GLY A 70 12.06 14.08 17.66
CA GLY A 70 12.92 14.37 18.81
C GLY A 70 12.71 13.42 19.98
N GLN A 71 13.31 13.77 21.12
CA GLN A 71 13.13 13.03 22.38
C GLN A 71 11.69 13.13 22.90
N GLY A 72 11.14 12.03 23.41
CA GLY A 72 9.84 12.00 24.10
C GLY A 72 8.73 11.24 23.36
N SER A 73 8.94 10.84 22.11
CA SER A 73 7.96 10.06 21.33
C SER A 73 8.12 8.55 21.47
N GLN A 74 9.13 8.07 22.21
CA GLN A 74 9.41 6.64 22.36
C GLN A 74 8.40 5.94 23.27
N TYR A 75 8.05 4.69 22.94
CA TYR A 75 7.25 3.80 23.77
C TYR A 75 7.80 2.36 23.70
N LEU A 76 7.45 1.53 24.70
CA LEU A 76 7.91 0.14 24.77
C LEU A 76 7.47 -0.64 23.53
N ASN A 77 8.38 -1.42 22.92
CA ASN A 77 8.15 -2.20 21.70
C ASN A 77 7.85 -1.38 20.43
N MET A 78 8.18 -0.08 20.41
CA MET A 78 8.13 0.71 19.17
C MET A 78 8.95 0.02 18.07
N GLY A 79 8.34 -0.17 16.90
CA GLY A 79 8.98 -0.83 15.75
C GLY A 79 9.17 -2.35 15.88
N ARG A 80 8.64 -3.00 16.92
CA ARG A 80 8.84 -4.45 17.14
C ARG A 80 8.41 -5.31 15.95
N GLN A 81 7.24 -5.04 15.38
CA GLN A 81 6.76 -5.80 14.21
C GLN A 81 7.66 -5.60 12.99
N LEU A 82 8.21 -4.40 12.79
CA LEU A 82 9.17 -4.15 11.71
C LEU A 82 10.46 -4.93 11.95
N TYR A 83 10.97 -4.91 13.18
CA TYR A 83 12.14 -5.70 13.57
C TYR A 83 11.94 -7.21 13.34
N ASP A 84 10.77 -7.75 13.68
CA ASP A 84 10.50 -9.18 13.53
C ASP A 84 10.28 -9.57 12.05
N THR A 85 9.64 -8.72 11.24
CA THR A 85 9.14 -9.10 9.90
C THR A 85 9.92 -8.52 8.72
N GLN A 86 10.69 -7.44 8.88
CA GLN A 86 11.34 -6.72 7.79
C GLN A 86 12.87 -6.79 7.91
N PRO A 87 13.56 -7.63 7.10
CA PRO A 87 15.03 -7.76 7.16
C PRO A 87 15.76 -6.42 7.02
N THR A 88 15.37 -5.57 6.06
CA THR A 88 15.97 -4.24 5.84
C THR A 88 15.88 -3.29 7.03
N PHE A 89 14.92 -3.51 7.95
CA PHE A 89 14.81 -2.70 9.17
C PHE A 89 15.71 -3.23 10.31
N ARG A 90 15.98 -4.55 10.31
CA ARG A 90 16.72 -5.22 11.40
C ARG A 90 18.23 -5.29 11.16
N ASP A 91 18.65 -5.47 9.91
CA ASP A 91 20.04 -5.68 9.49
C ASP A 91 20.75 -4.34 9.18
#